data_AF-A0A7J4AYG3-F1
#
_entry.id   AF-A0A7J4AYG3-F1
#
_cell.length_a   1.000
_cell.length_b   1.000
_cell.length_c   1.000
_cell.angle_alpha   90.00
_cell.angle_beta   90.00
_cell.angle_gamma   90.00
#
_symmetry.space_group_name_H-M   'P 1'
#
loop_
_entity.id
_entity.type
_entity.pdbx_description
1 polymer ?
#
loop_
_entity_poly.entity_id
_entity_poly.type
_entity_poly.pdbx_seq_one_letter_code
_entity_poly.pdbx_strand_id
1 'polypeptide(L)'
;MRQEMDKIRIKNPDFMGKVYEDFIRNAKVGKNVKPGGALVTFPDKDRNVCELSATYIVKPGRFAKEQRIIVVMTFQKDENGEYISDLEESVFHVVQNNNGDLRETWKGKIKDAESLDNLKDIAEIHRNAVLALPEKA
;
A
#
# COMPACT_ATOMS: atom_id res chain seq x y z
N MET A 1 -22.08 -10.12 15.34
CA MET A 1 -21.31 -10.97 14.42
C MET A 1 -20.18 -10.13 13.86
N ARG A 2 -18.96 -10.23 14.42
CA ARG A 2 -17.78 -9.63 13.77
C ARG A 2 -17.48 -10.52 12.57
N GLN A 3 -17.58 -10.00 11.36
CA GLN A 3 -16.98 -10.68 10.20
C GLN A 3 -15.52 -10.92 10.57
N GLU A 4 -15.09 -12.18 10.61
CA GLU A 4 -13.68 -12.49 10.54
C GLU A 4 -13.20 -11.88 9.23
N MET A 5 -12.48 -10.77 9.33
CA MET A 5 -11.82 -10.21 8.17
C MET A 5 -10.72 -11.20 7.81
N ASP A 6 -10.85 -11.79 6.62
CA ASP A 6 -9.88 -12.76 6.11
C ASP A 6 -8.50 -12.09 6.10
N LYS A 7 -7.64 -12.53 7.03
CA LYS A 7 -6.25 -12.10 7.06
C LYS A 7 -5.62 -12.46 5.72
N ILE A 8 -4.85 -11.53 5.17
CA ILE A 8 -4.08 -11.78 3.95
C ILE A 8 -2.92 -12.68 4.33
N ARG A 9 -2.80 -13.82 3.65
CA ARG A 9 -1.75 -14.81 3.86
C ARG A 9 -0.93 -14.97 2.60
N ILE A 10 0.40 -14.88 2.73
CA ILE A 10 1.32 -15.02 1.62
C ILE A 10 2.42 -16.01 1.98
N LYS A 11 2.56 -17.05 1.17
CA LYS A 11 3.63 -18.04 1.36
C LYS A 11 4.99 -17.57 0.86
N ASN A 12 5.01 -16.87 -0.28
CA ASN A 12 6.23 -16.39 -0.91
C ASN A 12 6.17 -14.87 -1.17
N PRO A 13 6.77 -14.05 -0.28
CA PRO A 13 6.71 -12.60 -0.39
C PRO A 13 7.61 -12.02 -1.50
N ASP A 14 8.57 -12.79 -2.03
CA ASP A 14 9.55 -12.29 -3.00
C ASP A 14 8.91 -11.79 -4.30
N PHE A 15 7.73 -12.32 -4.65
CA PHE A 15 7.00 -11.95 -5.86
C PHE A 15 5.87 -10.94 -5.62
N MET A 16 5.53 -10.64 -4.35
CA MET A 16 4.42 -9.75 -4.03
C MET A 16 4.60 -8.36 -4.65
N GLY A 17 5.80 -7.80 -4.57
CA GLY A 17 6.09 -6.45 -5.07
C GLY A 17 5.79 -6.35 -6.57
N LYS A 18 6.22 -7.36 -7.35
CA LYS A 18 5.98 -7.41 -8.79
C LYS A 18 4.50 -7.59 -9.11
N VAL A 19 3.82 -8.54 -8.48
CA VAL A 19 2.38 -8.78 -8.71
C VAL A 19 1.57 -7.53 -8.37
N TYR A 20 1.88 -6.90 -7.24
CA TYR A 20 1.24 -5.66 -6.81
C TYR A 20 1.53 -4.51 -7.80
N GLU A 21 2.78 -4.36 -8.23
CA GLU A 21 3.17 -3.34 -9.20
C GLU A 21 2.44 -3.52 -10.54
N ASP A 22 2.41 -4.74 -11.06
CA ASP A 22 1.69 -5.09 -12.28
C ASP A 22 0.19 -4.79 -12.14
N PHE A 23 -0.41 -5.05 -10.97
CA PHE A 23 -1.79 -4.69 -10.70
C PHE A 23 -2.01 -3.18 -10.77
N ILE A 24 -1.24 -2.37 -10.03
CA ILE A 24 -1.46 -0.92 -9.96
C ILE A 24 -1.14 -0.19 -11.27
N ARG A 25 -0.26 -0.76 -12.11
CA ARG A 25 0.03 -0.25 -13.45
C ARG A 25 -1.15 -0.44 -14.41
N ASN A 26 -1.90 -1.53 -14.25
CA ASN A 26 -3.05 -1.86 -15.08
C ASN A 26 -4.39 -1.39 -14.48
N ALA A 27 -4.40 -1.00 -13.21
CA ALA A 27 -5.59 -0.48 -12.54
C ALA A 27 -6.08 0.82 -13.18
N LYS A 28 -7.40 0.96 -13.29
CA LYS A 28 -8.02 2.22 -13.70
C LYS A 28 -7.86 3.24 -12.57
N VAL A 29 -6.87 4.09 -12.69
CA VAL A 29 -6.59 5.16 -11.73
C VAL A 29 -7.44 6.41 -12.00
N GLY A 30 -7.78 7.15 -10.94
CA GLY A 30 -8.37 8.48 -11.06
C GLY A 30 -7.48 9.39 -11.91
N LYS A 31 -8.08 10.38 -12.60
CA LYS A 31 -7.40 11.27 -13.55
C LYS A 31 -6.13 11.96 -13.01
N ASN A 32 -6.06 12.13 -11.69
CA ASN A 32 -5.02 12.84 -10.98
C ASN A 32 -4.02 11.93 -10.26
N VAL A 33 -4.14 10.62 -10.41
CA VAL A 33 -3.33 9.61 -9.73
C VAL A 33 -2.46 8.88 -10.75
N LYS A 34 -1.18 8.69 -10.44
CA LYS A 34 -0.26 7.86 -11.22
C LYS A 34 0.43 6.85 -10.31
N PRO A 35 0.58 5.58 -10.72
CA PRO A 35 1.38 4.61 -9.98
C PRO A 35 2.86 5.01 -10.05
N GLY A 36 3.55 4.99 -8.91
CA GLY A 36 4.98 5.23 -8.78
C GLY A 36 5.82 3.95 -8.75
N GLY A 37 5.24 2.84 -8.26
CA GLY A 37 5.87 1.52 -8.15
C GLY A 37 5.55 0.82 -6.84
N ALA A 38 5.99 -0.43 -6.70
CA ALA A 38 5.89 -1.16 -5.44
C ALA A 38 7.20 -1.88 -5.10
N LEU A 39 7.44 -2.11 -3.82
CA LEU A 39 8.66 -2.71 -3.30
C LEU A 39 8.32 -3.60 -2.11
N VAL A 40 9.02 -4.73 -2.01
CA VAL A 40 9.01 -5.59 -0.82
C VAL A 40 10.35 -5.46 -0.11
N THR A 41 10.30 -5.24 1.20
CA THR A 41 11.49 -5.16 2.05
C THR A 41 11.37 -6.12 3.24
N PHE A 42 12.52 -6.57 3.75
CA PHE A 42 12.62 -7.38 4.96
C PHE A 42 13.44 -6.58 5.98
N PRO A 43 12.80 -5.88 6.93
CA PRO A 43 13.50 -5.01 7.86
C PRO A 43 14.36 -5.75 8.88
N ASP A 44 14.09 -7.04 9.12
CA ASP A 44 14.92 -7.90 9.95
C ASP A 44 15.70 -8.94 9.13
N LYS A 45 16.82 -9.41 9.69
CA LYS A 45 17.73 -10.37 9.03
C LYS A 45 17.14 -11.77 8.89
N ASP A 46 16.25 -12.14 9.81
CA ASP A 46 15.64 -13.48 9.88
C ASP A 46 14.43 -13.60 8.94
N ARG A 47 14.04 -12.49 8.30
CA ARG A 47 12.87 -12.33 7.45
C ARG A 47 11.60 -12.75 8.19
N ASN A 48 11.46 -12.36 9.45
CA ASN A 48 10.23 -12.58 10.23
C ASN A 48 9.18 -11.51 9.91
N VAL A 49 9.62 -10.33 9.48
CA VAL A 49 8.80 -9.22 9.03
C VAL A 49 9.02 -8.98 7.55
N CYS A 50 7.94 -8.72 6.83
CA CYS A 50 7.94 -8.31 5.43
C CYS A 50 7.10 -7.05 5.30
N GLU A 51 7.59 -6.04 4.58
CA GLU A 51 6.84 -4.82 4.29
C GLU A 51 6.62 -4.71 2.78
N LEU A 52 5.34 -4.61 2.39
CA LEU A 52 4.95 -4.23 1.04
C LEU A 52 4.68 -2.73 1.02
N SER A 53 5.49 -1.99 0.27
CA SER A 53 5.34 -0.56 0.08
C SER A 53 4.91 -0.26 -1.36
N ALA A 54 3.89 0.57 -1.55
CA ALA A 54 3.46 1.07 -2.85
C ALA A 54 3.44 2.59 -2.87
N THR A 55 3.97 3.20 -3.93
CA THR A 55 3.98 4.64 -4.09
C THR A 55 2.99 5.07 -5.17
N TYR A 56 2.24 6.13 -4.90
CA TYR A 56 1.34 6.80 -5.83
C TYR A 56 1.73 8.28 -5.89
N ILE A 57 1.63 8.86 -7.08
CA ILE A 57 1.87 10.28 -7.33
C ILE A 57 0.53 10.93 -7.62
N VAL A 58 0.16 11.94 -6.83
CA VAL A 58 -1.14 12.61 -6.91
C VAL A 58 -0.97 14.08 -7.17
N LYS A 59 -1.72 14.60 -8.13
CA LYS A 59 -1.83 16.03 -8.41
C LYS A 59 -3.28 16.48 -8.31
N PRO A 60 -3.77 16.87 -7.12
CA PRO A 60 -5.20 17.10 -6.85
C PRO A 60 -5.84 18.17 -7.74
N GLY A 61 -5.05 19.10 -8.28
CA GLY A 61 -5.51 20.13 -9.19
C GLY A 61 -4.37 20.77 -9.97
N ARG A 62 -4.72 21.60 -10.96
CA ARG A 62 -3.75 22.23 -11.88
C ARG A 62 -2.65 23.02 -11.15
N PHE A 63 -3.03 23.71 -10.06
CA PHE A 63 -2.15 24.56 -9.25
C PHE A 63 -1.77 23.93 -7.90
N ALA A 64 -2.29 22.74 -7.58
CA ALA A 64 -1.90 22.03 -6.37
C ALA A 64 -0.48 21.50 -6.53
N LYS A 65 0.28 21.48 -5.42
CA LYS A 65 1.58 20.80 -5.40
C LYS A 65 1.34 19.29 -5.54
N GLU A 66 2.27 18.63 -6.20
CA GLU A 66 2.30 17.18 -6.29
C GLU A 66 2.52 16.56 -4.90
N GLN A 67 1.80 15.48 -4.63
CA GLN A 67 1.90 14.67 -3.43
C GLN A 67 2.35 13.27 -3.80
N ARG A 68 3.15 12.66 -2.95
CA ARG A 68 3.49 11.25 -2.99
C ARG A 68 2.76 10.55 -1.86
N ILE A 69 2.02 9.52 -2.18
CA ILE A 69 1.31 8.70 -1.19
C ILE A 69 2.01 7.37 -1.15
N ILE A 70 2.57 7.03 0.01
CA ILE A 70 3.27 5.77 0.23
C ILE A 70 2.35 4.95 1.12
N VAL A 71 1.91 3.80 0.62
CA VAL A 71 1.10 2.84 1.35
C VAL A 71 2.01 1.70 1.79
N VAL A 72 2.06 1.42 3.08
CA VAL A 72 2.88 0.36 3.67
C VAL A 72 1.97 -0.64 4.36
N MET A 73 2.11 -1.91 3.99
CA MET A 73 1.45 -3.03 4.66
C MET A 73 2.52 -3.97 5.23
N THR A 74 2.47 -4.19 6.54
CA THR A 74 3.44 -5.01 7.26
C THR A 74 2.87 -6.40 7.51
N PHE A 75 3.61 -7.42 7.11
CA PHE A 75 3.30 -8.83 7.31
C PHE A 75 4.22 -9.43 8.36
N GLN A 76 3.65 -10.29 9.19
CA GLN A 76 4.37 -11.06 10.21
C GLN A 76 4.37 -12.53 9.81
N LYS A 77 5.54 -13.15 9.87
CA LYS A 77 5.70 -14.57 9.59
C LYS A 77 5.15 -15.39 10.76
N ASP A 78 4.27 -16.34 10.45
CA ASP A 78 3.69 -17.25 11.44
C ASP A 78 4.55 -18.52 11.65
N GLU A 79 4.07 -19.40 12.52
CA GLU A 79 4.73 -20.67 12.82
C GLU A 79 4.77 -21.66 11.64
N ASN A 80 3.88 -21.49 10.65
CA ASN A 80 3.84 -22.27 9.42
C ASN A 80 4.76 -21.70 8.33
N GLY A 81 5.39 -20.55 8.60
CA GLY A 81 6.27 -19.84 7.69
C GLY A 81 5.53 -18.97 6.67
N GLU A 82 4.23 -18.72 6.84
CA GLU A 82 3.42 -17.83 6.02
C GLU A 82 3.45 -16.41 6.58
N TYR A 83 3.44 -15.42 5.68
CA TYR A 83 3.38 -14.01 6.04
C TYR A 83 1.92 -13.57 6.14
N ILE A 84 1.52 -13.10 7.32
CA ILE A 84 0.14 -12.76 7.64
C ILE A 84 0.02 -11.26 7.93
N SER A 85 -0.99 -10.62 7.37
CA SER A 85 -1.32 -9.22 7.69
C SER A 85 -2.82 -8.96 7.63
N ASP A 86 -3.22 -7.84 8.23
CA ASP A 86 -4.57 -7.29 8.14
C ASP A 86 -4.53 -6.05 7.23
N LEU A 87 -5.36 -6.05 6.20
CA LEU A 87 -5.48 -4.93 5.26
C LEU A 87 -5.82 -3.62 5.98
N GLU A 88 -6.56 -3.69 7.10
CA GLU A 88 -6.97 -2.52 7.86
C GLU A 88 -5.79 -1.87 8.61
N GLU A 89 -4.68 -2.59 8.76
CA GLU A 89 -3.45 -2.10 9.36
C GLU A 89 -2.53 -1.42 8.34
N SER A 90 -2.90 -1.38 7.05
CA SER A 90 -2.15 -0.64 6.03
C SER A 90 -2.07 0.85 6.37
N VAL A 91 -0.85 1.37 6.38
CA VAL A 91 -0.54 2.75 6.75
C VAL A 91 -0.25 3.57 5.50
N PHE A 92 -0.91 4.72 5.41
CA PHE A 92 -0.79 5.66 4.31
C PHE A 92 0.01 6.87 4.80
N HIS A 93 1.06 7.22 4.06
CA HIS A 93 1.89 8.39 4.31
C HIS A 93 1.75 9.35 3.13
N VAL A 94 1.23 10.56 3.37
CA VAL A 94 1.17 11.62 2.37
C VAL A 94 2.39 12.51 2.56
N VAL A 95 3.24 12.53 1.55
CA VAL A 95 4.49 13.30 1.52
C VAL A 95 4.38 14.36 0.42
N GLN A 96 4.76 15.58 0.74
CA GLN A 96 4.71 16.70 -0.18
C GLN A 96 6.04 17.44 -0.19
N ASN A 97 6.48 17.87 -1.37
CA ASN A 97 7.64 18.75 -1.48
C ASN A 97 7.26 20.15 -0.99
N ASN A 98 7.96 20.62 0.05
CA ASN A 98 7.86 21.96 0.56
C ASN A 98 9.23 22.65 0.47
N ASN A 99 9.44 23.43 -0.59
CA ASN A 99 10.63 24.23 -0.83
C ASN A 99 11.95 23.43 -0.93
N GLY A 100 11.89 22.24 -1.55
CA GLY A 100 13.05 21.36 -1.71
C GLY A 100 13.05 20.18 -0.73
N ASP A 101 12.33 20.29 0.38
CA ASP A 101 12.25 19.25 1.40
C ASP A 101 10.99 18.40 1.25
N LEU A 102 11.13 17.08 1.33
CA LEU A 102 9.99 16.18 1.45
C LEU A 102 9.51 16.18 2.91
N ARG A 103 8.24 16.54 3.13
CA ARG A 103 7.61 16.52 4.46
C ARG A 103 6.37 15.65 4.45
N GLU A 104 6.23 14.80 5.46
CA GLU A 104 4.97 14.11 5.75
C GLU A 104 3.93 15.14 6.21
N THR A 105 2.83 15.24 5.48
CA THR A 105 1.73 16.17 5.77
C THR A 105 0.53 15.47 6.36
N TRP A 106 0.43 14.15 6.19
CA TRP A 106 -0.61 13.33 6.78
C TRP A 106 -0.17 11.87 6.89
N LYS A 107 -0.63 11.20 7.93
CA LYS A 107 -0.45 9.77 8.16
C LYS A 107 -1.73 9.18 8.77
N GLY A 108 -2.16 8.03 8.28
CA GLY A 108 -3.35 7.34 8.80
C GLY A 108 -3.47 5.93 8.28
N LYS A 109 -4.48 5.19 8.76
CA LYS A 109 -4.79 3.85 8.29
C LYS A 109 -5.72 3.89 7.07
N ILE A 110 -5.94 2.74 6.42
CA ILE A 110 -6.81 2.64 5.25
C ILE A 110 -8.22 3.22 5.50
N LYS A 111 -8.82 2.98 6.67
CA LYS A 111 -10.14 3.53 7.03
C LYS A 111 -10.15 5.06 7.04
N ASP A 112 -9.08 5.67 7.53
CA ASP A 112 -8.94 7.13 7.54
C ASP A 112 -8.78 7.64 6.10
N ALA A 113 -7.98 6.94 5.29
CA ALA A 113 -7.77 7.27 3.88
C ALA A 113 -9.05 7.15 3.04
N GLU A 114 -9.89 6.15 3.28
CA GLU A 114 -11.18 5.95 2.59
C GLU A 114 -12.18 7.10 2.83
N SER A 115 -12.02 7.83 3.95
CA SER A 115 -12.84 8.99 4.30
C SER A 115 -12.39 10.29 3.62
N LEU A 116 -11.23 10.30 2.96
CA LEU A 116 -10.63 11.47 2.33
C LEU A 116 -10.74 11.37 0.80
N ASP A 117 -11.42 12.34 0.17
CA ASP A 117 -11.70 12.34 -1.28
C ASP A 117 -10.45 12.17 -2.15
N ASN A 118 -9.31 12.72 -1.73
CA ASN A 118 -8.06 12.64 -2.48
C ASN A 118 -7.28 11.32 -2.27
N LEU A 119 -7.66 10.49 -1.29
CA LEU A 119 -7.01 9.22 -0.96
C LEU A 119 -7.90 8.01 -1.24
N LYS A 120 -9.23 8.19 -1.31
CA LYS A 120 -10.21 7.12 -1.50
C LYS A 120 -9.90 6.22 -2.70
N ASP A 121 -9.61 6.81 -3.86
CA ASP A 121 -9.24 6.05 -5.07
C ASP A 121 -8.02 5.15 -4.83
N ILE A 122 -7.04 5.64 -4.06
CA ILE A 122 -5.82 4.88 -3.76
C ILE A 122 -6.09 3.79 -2.73
N ALA A 123 -6.93 4.05 -1.73
CA ALA A 123 -7.35 3.04 -0.78
C ALA A 123 -8.09 1.88 -1.47
N GLU A 124 -8.99 2.20 -2.40
CA GLU A 124 -9.69 1.19 -3.22
C GLU A 124 -8.73 0.39 -4.10
N ILE A 125 -7.80 1.05 -4.80
CA ILE A 125 -6.79 0.37 -5.61
C ILE A 125 -5.91 -0.53 -4.74
N HIS A 126 -5.49 -0.05 -3.57
CA HIS A 126 -4.65 -0.82 -2.64
C HIS A 126 -5.39 -2.08 -2.16
N ARG A 127 -6.64 -1.93 -1.69
CA ARG A 127 -7.50 -3.06 -1.29
C ARG A 127 -7.58 -4.10 -2.40
N ASN A 128 -7.89 -3.68 -3.62
CA ASN A 128 -8.03 -4.60 -4.75
C ASN A 128 -6.69 -5.26 -5.14
N ALA A 129 -5.58 -4.52 -5.08
CA ALA A 129 -4.26 -5.04 -5.40
C ALA A 129 -3.78 -6.08 -4.38
N VAL A 130 -4.02 -5.83 -3.08
CA VAL A 130 -3.72 -6.79 -2.00
C VAL A 130 -4.54 -8.06 -2.15
N LEU A 131 -5.84 -7.93 -2.43
CA LEU A 131 -6.73 -9.09 -2.63
C LEU A 131 -6.40 -9.89 -3.90
N ALA A 132 -5.66 -9.30 -4.85
CA ALA A 132 -5.16 -9.98 -6.04
C ALA A 132 -3.82 -10.69 -5.83
N LEU A 133 -3.18 -10.53 -4.65
CA LEU A 133 -1.94 -11.24 -4.34
C LEU A 133 -2.21 -12.74 -4.26
N PRO A 134 -1.29 -13.58 -4.78
CA PRO A 134 -1.46 -15.02 -4.72
C PRO A 134 -1.36 -15.51 -3.28
N GLU A 135 -2.43 -16.10 -2.76
CA GLU A 135 -2.42 -16.80 -1.47
C GLU A 135 -1.49 -18.03 -1.49
N LYS A 136 -1.28 -18.61 -2.68
CA LYS A 136 -0.53 -19.85 -2.91
C LYS A 136 0.29 -19.72 -4.19
N ALA A 137 1.56 -19.34 -4.05
CA ALA A 137 2.60 -19.62 -5.04
C ALA A 137 3.63 -20.57 -4.42
#